data_AF-A0A1G4B2L1-F1
#
_entry.id   AF-A0A1G4B2L1-F1
#
_cell.length_a   1.000
_cell.length_b   1.000
_cell.length_c   1.000
_cell.angle_alpha   90.00
_cell.angle_beta   90.00
_cell.angle_gamma   90.00
#
_symmetry.space_group_name_H-M   'P 1'
#
loop_
_entity.id
_entity.type
_entity.pdbx_description
1 polymer ?
#
loop_
_entity_poly.entity_id
_entity_poly.type
_entity_poly.pdbx_seq_one_letter_code
_entity_poly.pdbx_strand_id
1 'polypeptide(L)'
;MSPTPHNRNQTSQTTTLLILCFIIICLFPNLFHFLWNLPLTALGYAFSTSSSSSKATTPRHTPPPPPTLSSAPTMTGSWFQKQLTLPARSRGSYLITDEIVGALPELKNYKVGILHLFVQHTSCALSLNENWDDDVRADMSDALDRIAPEAGPKGQELYRHSAEGPDDMPAHIKSALVGASVTIPIKDGKLATGTWQGIWYLEFRASKHQRRLVATIQGEPKA
;
A
#
# COMPACT_ATOMS: atom_id res chain seq x y z
N MET A 1 21.19 57.13 26.98
CA MET A 1 20.44 56.21 26.10
C MET A 1 20.02 55.02 26.94
N SER A 2 18.75 54.98 27.35
CA SER A 2 18.20 53.92 28.20
C SER A 2 17.83 52.69 27.36
N PRO A 3 18.08 51.46 27.80
CA PRO A 3 17.71 50.26 27.05
C PRO A 3 16.21 49.98 27.19
N THR A 4 15.56 49.74 26.06
CA THR A 4 14.18 49.27 25.96
C THR A 4 14.03 47.83 26.48
N PRO A 5 13.01 47.50 27.29
CA PRO A 5 12.82 46.14 27.78
C PRO A 5 12.28 45.22 26.68
N HIS A 6 12.87 44.04 26.56
CA HIS A 6 12.44 42.99 25.64
C HIS A 6 11.17 42.33 26.19
N ASN A 7 10.04 42.49 25.48
CA ASN A 7 8.76 41.91 25.85
C ASN A 7 8.80 40.39 25.60
N ARG A 8 8.95 39.60 26.67
CA ARG A 8 8.98 38.14 26.60
C ARG A 8 7.52 37.65 26.59
N ASN A 9 7.03 37.23 25.43
CA ASN A 9 5.71 36.58 25.30
C ASN A 9 5.68 35.31 26.16
N GLN A 10 5.17 35.43 27.39
CA GLN A 10 4.87 34.29 28.24
C GLN A 10 3.49 33.77 27.83
N THR A 11 3.46 32.62 27.16
CA THR A 11 2.21 31.88 26.94
C THR A 11 1.63 31.50 28.30
N SER A 12 0.37 31.87 28.55
CA SER A 12 -0.34 31.54 29.79
C SER A 12 -0.35 30.02 30.01
N GLN A 13 -0.16 29.58 31.26
CA GLN A 13 -0.21 28.16 31.63
C GLN A 13 -1.53 27.52 31.20
N THR A 14 -2.63 28.28 31.23
CA THR A 14 -3.95 27.83 30.77
C THR A 14 -3.94 27.50 29.27
N THR A 15 -3.28 28.34 28.46
CA THR A 15 -3.16 28.11 27.01
C THR A 15 -2.32 26.88 26.72
N THR A 16 -1.22 26.67 27.44
CA THR A 16 -0.39 25.47 27.32
C THR A 16 -1.18 24.21 27.66
N LEU A 17 -1.99 24.24 28.73
CA LEU A 17 -2.80 23.10 29.14
C LEU A 17 -3.88 22.76 28.11
N LEU A 18 -4.55 23.78 27.55
CA LEU A 18 -5.56 23.59 26.51
C LEU A 18 -4.98 22.99 25.23
N ILE A 19 -3.80 23.45 24.81
CA ILE A 19 -3.10 22.90 23.64
C ILE A 19 -2.72 21.43 23.87
N LEU A 20 -2.21 21.09 25.05
CA LEU A 20 -1.86 19.71 25.39
C LEU A 20 -3.10 18.80 25.38
N CYS A 21 -4.21 19.25 25.98
CA CYS A 21 -5.48 18.52 25.94
C CYS A 21 -5.96 18.28 24.50
N PHE A 22 -5.88 19.30 23.65
CA PHE A 22 -6.26 19.19 22.24
C PHE A 22 -5.40 18.15 21.49
N ILE A 23 -4.07 18.20 21.68
CA ILE A 23 -3.14 17.25 21.05
C ILE A 23 -3.42 15.81 21.51
N ILE A 24 -3.69 15.59 22.80
CA ILE A 24 -3.98 14.25 23.33
C ILE A 24 -5.28 13.69 22.73
N ILE A 25 -6.32 14.51 22.59
CA ILE A 25 -7.59 14.09 21.97
C ILE A 25 -7.38 13.74 20.48
N CYS A 26 -6.60 14.55 19.75
CA CYS A 26 -6.33 14.30 18.33
C CYS A 26 -5.47 13.06 18.09
N LEU A 27 -4.46 12.80 18.93
CA LEU A 27 -3.55 11.67 18.76
C LEU A 27 -4.11 10.36 19.33
N PHE A 28 -5.02 10.43 20.31
CA PHE A 28 -5.56 9.25 20.99
C PHE A 28 -7.11 9.30 21.09
N PRO A 29 -7.83 9.29 19.95
CA PRO A 29 -9.30 9.36 19.94
C PRO A 29 -9.95 8.21 20.73
N ASN A 30 -9.33 7.03 20.76
CA ASN A 30 -9.80 5.88 21.52
C ASN A 30 -9.70 6.08 23.04
N LEU A 31 -8.71 6.85 23.53
CA LEU A 31 -8.55 7.14 24.96
C LEU A 31 -9.65 8.08 25.46
N PHE A 32 -10.03 9.07 24.65
CA PHE A 32 -11.16 9.94 24.94
C PHE A 32 -12.48 9.13 25.04
N HIS A 33 -12.75 8.26 24.06
CA HIS A 33 -13.94 7.39 24.10
C HIS A 33 -13.95 6.46 25.32
N PHE A 34 -12.81 5.93 25.74
CA PHE A 34 -12.70 5.09 26.92
C PHE A 34 -13.02 5.86 28.22
N LEU A 35 -12.39 7.02 28.42
CA LEU A 35 -12.59 7.85 29.62
C LEU A 35 -14.01 8.41 29.70
N TRP A 36 -14.59 8.80 28.55
CA TRP A 36 -15.94 9.34 28.48
C TRP A 36 -17.01 8.29 28.82
N ASN A 37 -16.80 7.03 28.42
CA ASN A 37 -17.76 5.95 28.68
C ASN A 37 -17.55 5.24 30.02
N LEU A 38 -16.42 5.46 30.69
CA LEU A 38 -16.08 4.83 31.97
C LEU A 38 -17.17 4.97 33.05
N PRO A 39 -17.82 6.13 33.24
CA PRO A 39 -18.91 6.30 34.21
C PRO A 39 -20.16 5.48 33.85
N LEU A 40 -20.46 5.34 32.55
CA LEU A 40 -21.60 4.57 32.05
C LEU A 40 -21.40 3.07 32.22
N THR A 41 -20.17 2.58 31.97
CA THR A 41 -19.81 1.18 32.26
C THR A 41 -19.84 0.87 33.75
N ALA A 42 -19.41 1.80 34.61
CA ALA A 42 -19.48 1.62 36.06
C ALA A 42 -20.93 1.58 36.56
N LEU A 43 -21.83 2.38 35.98
CA LEU A 43 -23.27 2.30 36.24
C LEU A 43 -23.86 0.94 35.84
N GLY A 44 -23.50 0.42 34.66
CA GLY A 44 -23.97 -0.90 34.18
C GLY A 44 -23.62 -2.05 35.12
N TYR A 45 -22.44 -2.00 35.76
CA TYR A 45 -22.06 -2.97 36.79
C TYR A 45 -22.78 -2.77 38.12
N ALA A 46 -23.09 -1.52 38.50
CA ALA A 46 -23.84 -1.21 39.73
C ALA A 46 -25.33 -1.62 39.64
N PHE A 47 -25.90 -1.67 38.45
CA PHE A 47 -27.29 -2.12 38.22
C PHE A 47 -27.42 -3.62 37.86
N SER A 48 -26.30 -4.35 37.72
CA SER A 48 -26.30 -5.79 37.50
C SER A 48 -26.30 -6.57 38.82
N THR A 49 -27.32 -6.36 39.66
CA THR A 49 -27.66 -7.30 40.74
C THR A 49 -29.17 -7.47 40.84
N SER A 50 -29.68 -8.54 40.25
CA SER A 50 -30.59 -9.52 40.88
C SER A 50 -31.46 -10.22 39.83
N SER A 51 -31.12 -11.48 39.54
CA SER A 51 -32.15 -12.45 39.19
C SER A 51 -31.97 -13.65 40.11
N SER A 52 -32.88 -13.74 41.08
CA SER A 52 -32.98 -14.78 42.08
C SER A 52 -33.10 -16.17 41.45
N SER A 53 -32.32 -17.12 41.98
CA SER A 53 -32.49 -18.56 41.75
C SER A 53 -33.80 -19.05 42.37
N SER A 54 -34.85 -19.20 41.56
CA SER A 54 -36.00 -20.04 41.89
C SER A 54 -35.72 -21.48 41.47
N LYS A 55 -35.60 -22.38 42.46
CA LYS A 55 -35.62 -23.84 42.24
C LYS A 55 -37.01 -24.22 41.72
N ALA A 56 -37.12 -24.42 40.41
CA ALA A 56 -38.28 -25.03 39.77
C ALA A 56 -37.86 -26.35 39.13
N THR A 57 -38.37 -27.46 39.66
CA THR A 57 -38.24 -28.79 39.08
C THR A 57 -38.93 -28.79 37.71
N THR A 58 -38.12 -28.85 36.64
CA THR A 58 -38.58 -28.87 35.24
C THR A 58 -38.25 -30.23 34.64
N PRO A 59 -39.14 -30.86 33.84
CA PRO A 59 -38.90 -32.19 33.27
C PRO A 59 -37.70 -32.15 32.31
N ARG A 60 -36.99 -33.28 32.25
CA ARG A 60 -35.79 -33.48 31.43
C ARG A 60 -36.11 -33.27 29.93
N HIS A 61 -35.93 -32.04 29.45
CA HIS A 61 -35.81 -31.75 28.02
C HIS A 61 -34.41 -32.17 27.56
N THR A 62 -34.34 -33.14 26.66
CA THR A 62 -33.12 -33.44 25.91
C THR A 62 -32.76 -32.24 25.04
N PRO A 63 -31.51 -31.76 25.05
CA PRO A 63 -31.10 -30.71 24.12
C PRO A 63 -31.27 -31.23 22.68
N PRO A 64 -31.72 -30.37 21.73
CA PRO A 64 -31.67 -30.74 20.32
C PRO A 64 -30.22 -31.05 19.94
N PRO A 65 -29.99 -31.98 18.99
CA PRO A 65 -28.64 -32.25 18.50
C PRO A 65 -28.02 -30.94 18.01
N PRO A 66 -26.69 -30.74 18.18
CA PRO A 66 -26.01 -29.57 17.65
C PRO A 66 -26.30 -29.48 16.15
N PRO A 67 -26.48 -28.26 15.59
CA PRO A 67 -26.59 -28.11 14.15
C PRO A 67 -25.38 -28.80 13.53
N THR A 68 -25.62 -29.73 12.61
CA THR A 68 -24.56 -30.29 11.80
C THR A 68 -23.82 -29.12 11.17
N LEU A 69 -22.55 -28.94 11.55
CA LEU A 69 -21.67 -28.03 10.82
C LEU A 69 -21.64 -28.54 9.39
N SER A 70 -22.49 -27.97 8.53
CA SER A 70 -22.27 -27.97 7.10
C SER A 70 -20.86 -27.41 6.95
N SER A 71 -19.92 -28.29 6.60
CA SER A 71 -18.54 -27.93 6.34
C SER A 71 -18.58 -26.76 5.36
N ALA A 72 -18.34 -25.54 5.85
CA ALA A 72 -18.19 -24.39 4.99
C ALA A 72 -17.19 -24.80 3.90
N PRO A 73 -17.48 -24.56 2.61
CA PRO A 73 -16.58 -24.96 1.55
C PRO A 73 -15.21 -24.42 1.91
N THR A 74 -14.24 -25.32 2.10
CA THR A 74 -12.87 -24.92 2.36
C THR A 74 -12.44 -24.16 1.12
N MET A 75 -12.41 -22.83 1.20
CA MET A 75 -11.87 -21.99 0.15
C MET A 75 -10.37 -22.27 0.10
N THR A 76 -9.98 -23.23 -0.74
CA THR A 76 -8.60 -23.58 -0.99
C THR A 76 -7.97 -22.46 -1.82
N GLY A 77 -7.50 -21.42 -1.13
CA GLY A 77 -6.65 -20.41 -1.75
C GLY A 77 -5.39 -21.07 -2.29
N SER A 78 -5.11 -20.85 -3.57
CA SER A 78 -3.89 -21.32 -4.24
C SER A 78 -2.88 -20.19 -4.32
N TRP A 79 -1.61 -20.55 -4.14
CA TRP A 79 -0.46 -19.66 -4.28
C TRP A 79 0.41 -20.14 -5.43
N PHE A 80 0.83 -19.20 -6.27
CA PHE A 80 1.80 -19.43 -7.33
C PHE A 80 2.83 -18.30 -7.33
N GLN A 81 4.10 -18.62 -7.54
CA GLN A 81 5.15 -17.61 -7.65
C GLN A 81 6.13 -17.97 -8.76
N LYS A 82 6.54 -16.97 -9.54
CA LYS A 82 7.46 -17.12 -10.67
C LYS A 82 8.37 -15.91 -10.77
N GLN A 83 9.66 -16.15 -11.03
CA GLN A 83 10.58 -15.08 -11.39
C GLN A 83 10.55 -14.85 -12.90
N LEU A 84 10.49 -13.57 -13.29
CA LEU A 84 10.47 -13.12 -14.67
C LEU A 84 11.66 -12.19 -14.93
N THR A 85 12.14 -12.17 -16.16
CA THR A 85 13.21 -11.27 -16.59
C THR A 85 12.70 -10.44 -17.76
N LEU A 86 12.72 -9.11 -17.61
CA LEU A 86 12.34 -8.20 -18.68
C LEU A 86 13.50 -8.04 -19.68
N PRO A 87 13.20 -7.78 -20.97
CA PRO A 87 14.21 -7.41 -21.94
C PRO A 87 15.03 -6.19 -21.47
N ALA A 88 16.31 -6.15 -21.85
CA ALA A 88 17.15 -5.03 -21.48
C ALA A 88 16.68 -3.73 -22.15
N ARG A 89 16.39 -2.71 -21.35
CA ARG A 89 15.96 -1.38 -21.83
C ARG A 89 16.88 -0.31 -21.25
N SER A 90 17.02 0.78 -22.00
CA SER A 90 17.57 2.05 -21.53
C SER A 90 16.44 2.88 -20.92
N ARG A 91 16.74 4.11 -20.50
CA ARG A 91 15.75 5.05 -19.94
C ARG A 91 14.49 5.13 -20.79
N GLY A 92 13.33 5.08 -20.12
CA GLY A 92 12.01 5.27 -20.73
C GLY A 92 10.88 4.61 -19.95
N SER A 93 9.65 4.91 -20.38
CA SER A 93 8.41 4.29 -19.89
C SER A 93 7.91 3.26 -20.90
N TYR A 94 7.82 2.00 -20.50
CA TYR A 94 7.46 0.88 -21.37
C TYR A 94 6.15 0.24 -20.92
N LEU A 95 5.20 0.10 -21.83
CA LEU A 95 4.03 -0.76 -21.62
C LEU A 95 4.49 -2.22 -21.72
N ILE A 96 4.32 -2.99 -20.65
CA ILE A 96 4.78 -4.39 -20.54
C ILE A 96 3.65 -5.38 -20.24
N THR A 97 2.39 -4.98 -20.40
CA THR A 97 1.23 -5.82 -20.05
C THR A 97 1.26 -7.15 -20.79
N ASP A 98 1.55 -7.14 -22.09
CA ASP A 98 1.54 -8.34 -22.93
C ASP A 98 2.73 -9.25 -22.61
N GLU A 99 3.90 -8.68 -22.32
CA GLU A 99 5.06 -9.45 -21.85
C GLU A 99 4.75 -10.17 -20.53
N ILE A 100 4.08 -9.50 -19.59
CA ILE A 100 3.69 -10.10 -18.31
C ILE A 100 2.64 -11.20 -18.52
N VAL A 101 1.57 -10.93 -19.26
CA VAL A 101 0.49 -11.90 -19.50
C VAL A 101 1.01 -13.10 -20.29
N GLY A 102 1.87 -12.89 -21.29
CA GLY A 102 2.52 -13.96 -22.04
C GLY A 102 3.45 -14.82 -21.19
N ALA A 103 4.14 -14.20 -20.22
CA ALA A 103 5.02 -14.91 -19.30
C ALA A 103 4.30 -15.61 -18.14
N LEU A 104 3.01 -15.31 -17.92
CA LEU A 104 2.18 -15.85 -16.83
C LEU A 104 0.93 -16.57 -17.37
N PRO A 105 1.06 -17.66 -18.15
CA PRO A 105 -0.09 -18.44 -18.59
C PRO A 105 -0.93 -19.00 -17.42
N GLU A 106 -0.32 -19.14 -16.24
CA GLU A 106 -0.96 -19.62 -15.01
C GLU A 106 -2.08 -18.70 -14.52
N LEU A 107 -2.12 -17.42 -14.94
CA LEU A 107 -3.26 -16.52 -14.69
C LEU A 107 -4.58 -17.19 -15.09
N LYS A 108 -4.60 -17.94 -16.21
CA LYS A 108 -5.80 -18.59 -16.75
C LYS A 108 -6.43 -19.59 -15.79
N ASN A 109 -5.65 -20.11 -14.83
CA ASN A 109 -6.08 -21.10 -13.85
C ASN A 109 -6.85 -20.50 -12.68
N TYR A 110 -6.90 -19.17 -12.54
CA TYR A 110 -7.56 -18.50 -11.43
C TYR A 110 -8.91 -17.91 -11.87
N LYS A 111 -9.93 -18.10 -11.03
CA LYS A 111 -11.26 -17.51 -11.20
C LYS A 111 -11.30 -16.10 -10.61
N VAL A 112 -10.80 -15.93 -9.39
CA VAL A 112 -10.65 -14.65 -8.71
C VAL A 112 -9.33 -14.67 -7.96
N GLY A 113 -8.58 -13.58 -8.01
CA GLY A 113 -7.32 -13.50 -7.29
C GLY A 113 -6.65 -12.14 -7.40
N ILE A 114 -5.37 -12.12 -7.07
CA ILE A 114 -4.52 -10.95 -7.12
C ILE A 114 -3.17 -11.37 -7.71
N LEU A 115 -2.67 -10.61 -8.67
CA LEU A 115 -1.29 -10.65 -9.13
C LEU A 115 -0.51 -9.54 -8.44
N HIS A 116 0.52 -9.90 -7.68
CA HIS A 116 1.52 -8.97 -7.18
C HIS A 116 2.80 -9.09 -8.01
N LEU A 117 3.26 -7.98 -8.59
CA LEU A 117 4.52 -7.89 -9.30
C LEU A 117 5.48 -7.03 -8.48
N PHE A 118 6.66 -7.56 -8.18
CA PHE A 118 7.71 -6.86 -7.45
C PHE A 118 9.00 -6.84 -8.28
N VAL A 119 9.55 -5.67 -8.59
CA VAL A 119 10.85 -5.56 -9.26
C VAL A 119 11.98 -5.62 -8.23
N GLN A 120 12.96 -6.50 -8.46
CA GLN A 120 14.09 -6.72 -7.55
C GLN A 120 15.27 -5.78 -7.84
N HIS A 121 14.97 -4.49 -8.01
CA HIS A 121 15.92 -3.45 -8.40
C HIS A 121 15.51 -2.10 -7.79
N THR A 122 16.48 -1.23 -7.56
CA THR A 122 16.30 0.06 -6.86
C THR A 122 16.47 1.28 -7.75
N SER A 123 16.73 1.08 -9.05
CA SER A 123 16.94 2.13 -10.06
C SER A 123 15.95 2.05 -11.22
N CYS A 124 14.83 1.35 -11.03
CA CYS A 124 13.68 1.28 -11.92
C CYS A 124 12.40 1.11 -11.11
N ALA A 125 11.23 1.20 -11.74
CA ALA A 125 9.95 1.08 -11.05
C ALA A 125 8.88 0.34 -11.88
N LEU A 126 7.79 -0.02 -11.21
CA LEU A 126 6.56 -0.52 -11.82
C LEU A 126 5.42 0.45 -11.53
N SER A 127 4.53 0.65 -12.50
CA SER A 127 3.34 1.50 -12.33
C SER A 127 2.15 0.94 -13.12
N LEU A 128 0.95 1.46 -12.83
CA LEU A 128 -0.26 1.24 -13.63
C LEU A 128 -0.70 2.59 -14.19
N ASN A 129 -0.74 2.71 -15.51
CA ASN A 129 -1.10 3.96 -16.17
C ASN A 129 -1.62 3.69 -17.59
N GLU A 130 -1.79 4.74 -18.40
CA GLU A 130 -2.40 4.68 -19.72
C GLU A 130 -1.76 3.65 -20.66
N ASN A 131 -2.55 2.86 -21.38
CA ASN A 131 -2.06 1.81 -22.28
C ASN A 131 -2.23 2.14 -23.78
N TRP A 132 -2.57 3.37 -24.12
CA TRP A 132 -2.98 3.74 -25.48
C TRP A 132 -2.07 4.77 -26.12
N ASP A 133 -1.90 5.93 -25.50
CA ASP A 133 -1.13 7.03 -26.08
C ASP A 133 0.36 6.95 -25.70
N ASP A 134 1.22 6.98 -26.70
CA ASP A 134 2.68 6.96 -26.55
C ASP A 134 3.20 8.29 -25.98
N ASP A 135 2.50 9.40 -26.21
CA ASP A 135 2.87 10.71 -25.69
C ASP A 135 2.77 10.74 -24.16
N VAL A 136 1.78 10.06 -23.57
CA VAL A 136 1.64 9.95 -22.11
C VAL A 136 2.87 9.26 -21.48
N ARG A 137 3.47 8.29 -22.20
CA ARG A 137 4.69 7.61 -21.75
C ARG A 137 5.92 8.50 -21.84
N ALA A 138 6.03 9.30 -22.90
CA ALA A 138 7.09 10.28 -23.10
C ALA A 138 7.00 11.42 -22.06
N ASP A 139 5.83 12.03 -21.91
CA ASP A 139 5.57 13.11 -20.96
C ASP A 139 5.85 12.68 -19.52
N MET A 140 5.52 11.43 -19.16
CA MET A 140 5.85 10.90 -17.83
C MET A 140 7.36 10.76 -17.63
N SER A 141 8.11 10.31 -18.65
CA SER A 141 9.58 10.28 -18.57
C SER A 141 10.16 11.69 -18.38
N ASP A 142 9.68 12.66 -19.15
CA ASP A 142 10.10 14.07 -19.03
C ASP A 142 9.73 14.68 -17.68
N ALA A 143 8.56 14.33 -17.14
CA ALA A 143 8.13 14.78 -15.82
C ALA A 143 9.02 14.22 -14.72
N LEU A 144 9.38 12.94 -14.78
CA LEU A 144 10.29 12.32 -13.80
C LEU A 144 11.69 12.92 -13.87
N ASP A 145 12.19 13.21 -15.07
CA ASP A 145 13.48 13.89 -15.27
C ASP A 145 13.48 15.31 -14.69
N ARG A 146 12.34 16.01 -14.71
CA ARG A 146 12.17 17.31 -14.02
C ARG A 146 12.06 17.18 -12.50
N ILE A 147 11.43 16.11 -11.99
CA ILE A 147 11.27 15.86 -10.54
C ILE A 147 12.60 15.49 -9.89
N ALA A 148 13.40 14.66 -10.55
CA ALA A 148 14.71 14.22 -10.08
C ALA A 148 15.74 14.39 -11.22
N PRO A 149 16.22 15.62 -11.44
CA PRO A 149 17.17 15.93 -12.51
C PRO A 149 18.57 15.43 -12.21
N GLU A 150 19.34 15.06 -13.23
CA GLU A 150 20.73 14.59 -13.06
C GLU A 150 21.68 15.69 -12.57
N ALA A 151 21.46 16.92 -13.02
CA ALA A 151 22.30 18.07 -12.73
C ALA A 151 21.46 19.32 -12.44
N GLY A 152 22.06 20.27 -11.74
CA GLY A 152 21.45 21.55 -11.45
C GLY A 152 21.35 22.46 -12.68
N PRO A 153 20.69 23.62 -12.55
CA PRO A 153 20.45 24.53 -13.69
C PRO A 153 21.71 25.03 -14.41
N LYS A 154 22.89 24.92 -13.81
CA LYS A 154 24.18 25.30 -14.40
C LYS A 154 25.08 24.09 -14.67
N GLY A 155 24.52 22.88 -14.66
CA GLY A 155 25.27 21.62 -14.86
C GLY A 155 26.04 21.13 -13.64
N GLN A 156 25.85 21.73 -12.46
CA GLN A 156 26.52 21.28 -11.24
C GLN A 156 25.90 19.99 -10.70
N GLU A 157 26.71 19.15 -10.04
CA GLU A 157 26.24 17.95 -9.36
C GLU A 157 25.23 18.28 -8.25
N LEU A 158 24.12 17.53 -8.20
CA LEU A 158 23.07 17.70 -7.17
C LEU A 158 23.20 16.73 -6.01
N TYR A 159 23.78 15.55 -6.27
CA TYR A 159 23.72 14.42 -5.36
C TYR A 159 25.11 13.91 -5.01
N ARG A 160 25.22 13.40 -3.78
CA ARG A 160 26.47 12.79 -3.28
C ARG A 160 26.71 11.38 -3.84
N HIS A 161 25.64 10.70 -4.24
CA HIS A 161 25.70 9.34 -4.76
C HIS A 161 25.72 9.38 -6.28
N SER A 162 26.86 9.01 -6.87
CA SER A 162 27.10 9.02 -8.32
C SER A 162 28.07 7.91 -8.72
N ALA A 163 28.17 6.87 -7.89
CA ALA A 163 29.16 5.79 -8.05
C ALA A 163 28.99 5.06 -9.39
N GLU A 164 27.76 4.98 -9.90
CA GLU A 164 27.46 4.38 -11.19
C GLU A 164 27.12 5.40 -12.30
N GLY A 165 27.46 6.69 -12.09
CA GLY A 165 27.26 7.77 -13.06
C GLY A 165 26.30 8.88 -12.59
N PRO A 166 26.10 9.93 -13.41
CA PRO A 166 25.27 11.09 -13.04
C PRO A 166 23.78 10.77 -12.88
N ASP A 167 23.30 9.68 -13.49
CA ASP A 167 21.90 9.24 -13.43
C ASP A 167 21.60 8.25 -12.30
N ASP A 168 22.59 7.92 -11.47
CA ASP A 168 22.52 6.92 -10.42
C ASP A 168 21.55 7.30 -9.29
N MET A 169 21.85 8.37 -8.54
CA MET A 169 20.92 8.87 -7.51
C MET A 169 19.56 9.33 -8.07
N PRO A 170 19.46 10.04 -9.21
CA PRO A 170 18.18 10.33 -9.84
C PRO A 170 17.30 9.09 -10.03
N ALA A 171 17.88 7.97 -10.50
CA ALA A 171 17.15 6.73 -10.69
C ALA A 171 16.63 6.15 -9.37
N HIS A 172 17.42 6.22 -8.29
CA HIS A 172 16.98 5.81 -6.95
C HIS A 172 15.83 6.68 -6.43
N ILE A 173 15.87 7.99 -6.63
CA ILE A 173 14.80 8.91 -6.23
C ILE A 173 13.51 8.57 -6.98
N LYS A 174 13.58 8.45 -8.31
CA LYS A 174 12.41 8.10 -9.15
C LYS A 174 11.84 6.75 -8.76
N SER A 175 12.69 5.75 -8.50
CA SER A 175 12.28 4.42 -8.05
C SER A 175 11.56 4.46 -6.69
N ALA A 176 12.09 5.21 -5.73
CA ALA A 176 11.47 5.36 -4.42
C ALA A 176 10.13 6.12 -4.47
N LEU A 177 9.98 7.10 -5.37
CA LEU A 177 8.75 7.87 -5.54
C LEU A 177 7.64 7.07 -6.23
N VAL A 178 7.97 6.30 -7.27
CA VAL A 178 6.97 5.51 -8.01
C VAL A 178 6.65 4.20 -7.29
N GLY A 179 7.67 3.50 -6.79
CA GLY A 179 7.54 2.23 -6.10
C GLY A 179 8.02 1.02 -6.91
N ALA A 180 8.42 -0.02 -6.18
CA ALA A 180 8.97 -1.25 -6.75
C ALA A 180 7.90 -2.30 -7.10
N SER A 181 6.60 -2.01 -6.92
CA SER A 181 5.57 -3.02 -7.11
C SER A 181 4.23 -2.48 -7.55
N VAL A 182 3.47 -3.36 -8.21
CA VAL A 182 2.06 -3.17 -8.53
C VAL A 182 1.27 -4.41 -8.12
N THR A 183 0.03 -4.20 -7.72
CA THR A 183 -0.89 -5.26 -7.30
C THR A 183 -2.18 -5.12 -8.10
N ILE A 184 -2.54 -6.16 -8.85
CA ILE A 184 -3.58 -6.11 -9.88
C ILE A 184 -4.60 -7.23 -9.61
N PRO A 185 -5.91 -6.94 -9.54
CA PRO A 185 -6.91 -7.98 -9.38
C PRO A 185 -6.97 -8.90 -10.61
N ILE A 186 -7.30 -10.18 -10.38
CA ILE A 186 -7.51 -11.19 -11.41
C ILE A 186 -8.99 -11.56 -11.41
N LYS A 187 -9.59 -11.61 -12.60
CA LYS A 187 -10.95 -12.09 -12.84
C LYS A 187 -10.99 -12.99 -14.06
N ASP A 188 -11.55 -14.19 -13.88
CA ASP A 188 -11.77 -15.21 -14.92
C ASP A 188 -10.53 -15.54 -15.76
N GLY A 189 -9.36 -15.46 -15.11
CA GLY A 189 -8.06 -15.74 -15.69
C GLY A 189 -7.44 -14.60 -16.49
N LYS A 190 -7.94 -13.38 -16.30
CA LYS A 190 -7.41 -12.15 -16.90
C LYS A 190 -7.11 -11.13 -15.80
N LEU A 191 -6.20 -10.21 -16.11
CA LEU A 191 -6.01 -9.01 -15.29
C LEU A 191 -7.27 -8.15 -15.38
N ALA A 192 -7.83 -7.77 -14.25
CA ALA A 192 -9.02 -6.94 -14.15
C ALA A 192 -8.64 -5.45 -14.06
N THR A 193 -7.93 -4.97 -15.07
CA THR A 193 -7.56 -3.56 -15.22
C THR A 193 -8.71 -2.74 -15.81
N GLY A 194 -8.68 -1.42 -15.63
CA GLY A 194 -9.53 -0.51 -16.41
C GLY A 194 -9.17 -0.54 -17.90
N THR A 195 -10.08 -0.07 -18.77
CA THR A 195 -9.89 -0.02 -20.23
C THR A 195 -8.55 0.58 -20.63
N TRP A 196 -8.21 1.70 -19.99
CA TRP A 196 -7.00 2.47 -20.26
C TRP A 196 -5.86 2.13 -19.30
N GLN A 197 -5.92 1.03 -18.54
CA GLN A 197 -4.85 0.70 -17.60
C GLN A 197 -3.97 -0.44 -18.13
N GLY A 198 -2.66 -0.19 -18.14
CA GLY A 198 -1.63 -1.15 -18.45
C GLY A 198 -0.49 -1.13 -17.44
N ILE A 199 0.28 -2.21 -17.43
CA ILE A 199 1.46 -2.36 -16.57
C ILE A 199 2.62 -1.65 -17.24
N TRP A 200 3.21 -0.69 -16.54
CA TRP A 200 4.37 0.05 -16.99
C TRP A 200 5.63 -0.42 -16.28
N TYR A 201 6.70 -0.59 -17.05
CA TYR A 201 8.08 -0.68 -16.57
C TYR A 201 8.77 0.65 -16.86
N LEU A 202 9.24 1.29 -15.79
CA LEU A 202 9.96 2.55 -15.87
C LEU A 202 11.45 2.29 -15.65
N GLU A 203 12.25 2.44 -16.70
CA GLU A 203 13.70 2.41 -16.60
C GLU A 203 14.23 3.84 -16.46
N PHE A 204 15.08 4.08 -15.47
CA PHE A 204 15.60 5.42 -15.20
C PHE A 204 17.06 5.58 -15.62
N ARG A 205 17.79 4.47 -15.77
CA ARG A 205 19.19 4.50 -16.18
C ARG A 205 19.32 4.61 -17.70
N ALA A 206 20.24 5.46 -18.17
CA ALA A 206 20.51 5.66 -19.59
C ALA A 206 21.12 4.40 -20.24
N SER A 207 22.00 3.70 -19.51
CA SER A 207 22.55 2.41 -19.90
C SER A 207 21.46 1.34 -19.96
N LYS A 208 21.61 0.36 -20.86
CA LYS A 208 20.66 -0.75 -20.93
C LYS A 208 20.84 -1.69 -19.75
N HIS A 209 19.77 -1.92 -18.98
CA HIS A 209 19.76 -2.88 -17.88
C HIS A 209 18.71 -3.94 -18.09
N GLN A 210 19.04 -5.17 -17.70
CA GLN A 210 18.08 -6.27 -17.59
C GLN A 210 17.48 -6.26 -16.17
N ARG A 211 16.15 -6.28 -16.07
CA ARG A 211 15.44 -6.22 -14.79
C ARG A 211 14.74 -7.54 -14.47
N ARG A 212 14.69 -7.86 -13.17
CA ARG A 212 14.12 -9.11 -12.63
C ARG A 212 12.90 -8.78 -11.80
N LEU A 213 11.81 -9.50 -12.04
CA LEU A 213 10.55 -9.35 -11.34
C LEU A 213 10.20 -10.66 -10.63
N VAL A 214 9.52 -10.57 -9.51
CA VAL A 214 8.81 -11.69 -8.88
C VAL A 214 7.33 -11.46 -9.09
N ALA A 215 6.68 -12.39 -9.77
CA ALA A 215 5.23 -12.45 -9.91
C ALA A 215 4.68 -13.44 -8.88
N THR A 216 3.78 -12.98 -8.02
CA THR A 216 3.06 -13.81 -7.06
C THR A 216 1.57 -13.73 -7.37
N ILE A 217 0.93 -14.88 -7.59
CA ILE A 217 -0.51 -14.99 -7.77
C ILE A 217 -1.10 -15.68 -6.55
N GLN A 218 -2.13 -15.07 -5.98
CA GLN A 218 -2.92 -15.64 -4.90
C GLN A 218 -4.40 -15.56 -5.26
N GLY A 219 -5.15 -16.66 -5.14
CA GLY A 219 -6.57 -16.63 -5.43
C GLY A 219 -7.28 -17.98 -5.40
N GLU A 220 -8.56 -17.96 -5.77
CA GLU A 220 -9.41 -19.13 -6.00
C GLU A 220 -9.10 -19.69 -7.41
N PRO A 221 -8.62 -20.95 -7.52
CA PRO A 221 -8.50 -21.63 -8.81
C PRO A 221 -9.85 -21.79 -9.50
N LYS A 222 -9.84 -21.95 -10.82
CA LYS A 222 -10.98 -22.50 -11.55
C LYS A 222 -11.18 -23.96 -11.12
N ALA A 223 -12.45 -24.36 -10.98
CA ALA A 223 -12.84 -25.74 -10.73
C ALA A 223 -12.46 -26.65 -11.92
#